data_AF-A0A6M4A9F4-F1
#
_entry.id   AF-A0A6M4A9F4-F1
#
_cell.length_a   1.000
_cell.length_b   1.000
_cell.length_c   1.000
_cell.angle_alpha   90.00
_cell.angle_beta   90.00
_cell.angle_gamma   90.00
#
_symmetry.space_group_name_H-M   'P 1'
#
loop_
_entity.id
_entity.type
_entity.pdbx_description
1 polymer ?
#
loop_
_entity_poly.entity_id
_entity_poly.type
_entity_poly.pdbx_seq_one_letter_code
_entity_poly.pdbx_strand_id
1 'polypeptide(L)'
;MPKKIYIFTSYTIVHSEPFASLGAIAAIIVELGGGMMLIVGWKARWAAAAMLIFTIVAAFIFHNFWAAAADQAQNQMIHFMKNISMAGGLLFVIIHGSGAVSIDKQTD
;
A
#
# COMPACT_ATOMS: atom_id res chain seq x y z
N MET A 1 29.43 -22.70 -23.60
CA MET A 1 29.11 -22.72 -22.15
C MET A 1 29.73 -21.47 -21.51
N PRO A 2 29.19 -20.74 -20.52
CA PRO A 2 27.83 -20.53 -20.02
C PRO A 2 27.58 -19.04 -19.62
N LYS A 3 27.63 -18.05 -20.53
CA LYS A 3 27.44 -16.63 -20.14
C LYS A 3 26.03 -16.27 -19.65
N LYS A 4 25.00 -17.00 -20.09
CA LYS A 4 23.60 -16.74 -19.70
C LYS A 4 23.27 -17.18 -18.26
N ILE A 5 23.99 -18.16 -17.73
CA ILE A 5 23.77 -18.69 -16.38
C ILE A 5 24.23 -17.68 -15.31
N TYR A 6 25.33 -16.97 -15.55
CA TYR A 6 25.79 -15.91 -14.62
C TYR A 6 24.81 -14.75 -14.52
N ILE A 7 24.11 -14.39 -15.59
CA ILE A 7 23.13 -13.28 -15.59
C ILE A 7 21.88 -13.66 -14.78
N PHE A 8 21.40 -14.91 -14.90
CA PHE A 8 20.26 -15.38 -14.13
C PHE A 8 20.61 -15.56 -12.64
N THR A 9 21.78 -16.11 -12.32
CA THR A 9 22.24 -16.26 -10.93
C THR A 9 22.51 -14.91 -10.26
N SER A 10 23.05 -13.92 -10.99
CA SER A 10 23.23 -12.56 -10.45
C SER A 10 21.91 -11.79 -10.33
N TYR A 11 20.94 -11.99 -11.23
CA TYR A 11 19.60 -11.41 -11.10
C TYR A 11 18.91 -11.87 -9.80
N THR A 12 18.97 -13.17 -9.47
CA THR A 12 18.38 -13.71 -8.25
C THR A 12 19.14 -13.36 -6.97
N ILE A 13 20.47 -13.18 -7.04
CA ILE A 13 21.30 -12.80 -5.88
C ILE A 13 21.20 -11.29 -5.56
N VAL A 14 20.87 -10.46 -6.55
CA VAL A 14 20.65 -9.01 -6.35
C VAL A 14 19.19 -8.71 -5.93
N HIS A 15 18.22 -9.57 -6.27
CA HIS A 15 16.81 -9.41 -5.88
C HIS A 15 16.40 -10.20 -4.62
N SER A 16 17.31 -10.97 -4.04
CA SER A 16 17.09 -11.63 -2.75
C SER A 16 17.36 -10.65 -1.62
N GLU A 17 16.46 -9.70 -1.42
CA GLU A 17 16.30 -9.02 -0.13
C GLU A 17 15.07 -9.68 0.52
N PRO A 18 15.24 -10.78 1.31
CA PRO A 18 14.12 -11.56 1.84
C PRO A 18 13.09 -10.68 2.56
N PHE A 19 13.56 -9.61 3.20
CA PHE A 19 12.73 -8.61 3.87
C PHE A 19 11.85 -7.81 2.90
N ALA A 20 12.37 -7.45 1.71
CA ALA A 20 11.60 -6.73 0.70
C ALA A 20 10.49 -7.61 0.11
N SER A 21 10.78 -8.89 -0.19
CA SER A 21 9.78 -9.83 -0.70
C SER A 21 8.67 -10.11 0.33
N LEU A 22 9.03 -10.30 1.60
CA LEU A 22 8.05 -10.46 2.68
C LEU A 22 7.20 -9.21 2.88
N GLY A 23 7.83 -8.03 2.82
CA GLY A 23 7.13 -6.75 2.89
C GLY A 23 6.11 -6.57 1.76
N ALA A 24 6.47 -6.96 0.53
CA ALA A 24 5.56 -6.91 -0.61
C ALA A 24 4.36 -7.84 -0.44
N ILE A 25 4.55 -9.07 0.04
CA ILE A 25 3.45 -10.01 0.32
C ILE A 25 2.53 -9.45 1.41
N ALA A 26 3.11 -8.90 2.49
CA ALA A 26 2.34 -8.28 3.56
C ALA A 26 1.52 -7.09 3.05
N ALA A 27 2.11 -6.23 2.22
CA ALA A 27 1.43 -5.10 1.60
C ALA A 27 0.23 -5.57 0.76
N ILE A 28 0.42 -6.56 -0.11
CA ILE A 28 -0.65 -7.13 -0.95
C ILE A 28 -1.82 -7.62 -0.09
N ILE A 29 -1.53 -8.34 1.00
CA ILE A 29 -2.58 -8.86 1.90
C ILE A 29 -3.36 -7.71 2.54
N VAL A 30 -2.66 -6.68 3.03
CA VAL A 30 -3.29 -5.51 3.67
C VAL A 30 -4.13 -4.73 2.66
N GLU A 31 -3.61 -4.45 1.47
CA GLU A 31 -4.29 -3.65 0.45
C GLU A 31 -5.52 -4.37 -0.11
N LEU A 32 -5.40 -5.65 -0.47
CA LEU A 32 -6.53 -6.42 -0.98
C LEU A 32 -7.54 -6.73 0.12
N GLY A 33 -7.09 -7.16 1.30
CA GLY A 33 -7.97 -7.45 2.43
C GLY A 33 -8.71 -6.20 2.90
N GLY A 34 -7.98 -5.12 3.16
CA GLY A 34 -8.54 -3.83 3.57
C GLY A 34 -9.46 -3.23 2.51
N GLY A 35 -9.05 -3.25 1.24
CA GLY A 35 -9.87 -2.79 0.12
C GLY A 35 -11.18 -3.55 -0.01
N MET A 36 -11.14 -4.89 0.08
CA MET A 36 -12.37 -5.71 0.04
C MET A 36 -13.30 -5.40 1.20
N MET A 37 -12.78 -5.30 2.43
CA MET A 37 -13.57 -4.92 3.61
C MET A 37 -14.26 -3.56 3.43
N LEU A 38 -13.55 -2.58 2.87
CA LEU A 38 -14.11 -1.25 2.56
C LEU A 38 -15.20 -1.32 1.48
N ILE A 39 -14.98 -2.08 0.40
CA ILE A 39 -15.94 -2.20 -0.72
C ILE A 39 -17.25 -2.82 -0.25
N VAL A 40 -17.19 -3.91 0.51
CA VAL A 40 -18.40 -4.60 0.99
C VAL A 40 -19.01 -3.94 2.23
N GLY A 41 -18.30 -2.96 2.81
CA GLY A 41 -18.72 -2.26 4.03
C GLY A 41 -18.77 -3.18 5.25
N TRP A 42 -17.82 -4.11 5.37
CA TRP A 42 -17.67 -4.97 6.53
C TRP A 42 -16.56 -4.42 7.43
N LYS A 43 -16.88 -4.09 8.69
CA LYS A 43 -15.94 -3.46 9.64
C LYS A 43 -15.24 -2.22 9.04
N ALA A 44 -15.98 -1.40 8.29
CA ALA A 44 -15.37 -0.40 7.39
C ALA A 44 -14.51 0.61 8.14
N ARG A 45 -14.88 0.98 9.37
CA ARG A 45 -14.11 1.93 10.18
C ARG A 45 -12.76 1.38 10.59
N TRP A 46 -12.74 0.12 11.00
CA TRP A 46 -11.52 -0.58 11.40
C TRP A 46 -10.62 -0.86 10.19
N ALA A 47 -11.21 -1.29 9.07
CA ALA A 47 -10.49 -1.45 7.81
C ALA A 47 -9.89 -0.12 7.35
N ALA A 48 -10.66 0.98 7.40
CA ALA A 48 -10.19 2.31 7.04
C ALA A 48 -9.06 2.81 7.95
N ALA A 49 -9.16 2.58 9.26
CA ALA A 49 -8.11 2.94 10.22
C ALA A 49 -6.81 2.18 9.95
N ALA A 50 -6.87 0.86 9.73
CA ALA A 50 -5.71 0.06 9.38
C ALA A 50 -5.08 0.51 8.06
N MET A 51 -5.92 0.72 7.03
CA MET A 51 -5.49 1.20 5.72
C MET A 51 -4.89 2.61 5.78
N LEU A 52 -5.42 3.50 6.63
CA LEU A 52 -4.90 4.85 6.81
C LEU A 52 -3.47 4.81 7.33
N ILE A 53 -3.24 4.02 8.38
CA ILE A 53 -1.90 3.85 8.97
C ILE A 53 -0.95 3.27 7.92
N PHE A 54 -1.36 2.18 7.26
CA PHE A 54 -0.56 1.55 6.21
C PHE A 54 -0.19 2.53 5.09
N THR A 55 -1.17 3.28 4.58
CA THR A 55 -1.01 4.22 3.47
C THR A 55 -0.06 5.36 3.82
N ILE A 56 -0.19 5.93 5.02
CA ILE A 56 0.72 7.00 5.50
C ILE A 56 2.13 6.44 5.66
N VAL A 57 2.29 5.30 6.32
CA VAL A 57 3.61 4.67 6.50
C VAL A 57 4.25 4.37 5.15
N ALA A 58 3.50 3.84 4.20
CA ALA A 58 3.99 3.55 2.85
C ALA A 58 4.43 4.82 2.11
N ALA A 59 3.68 5.92 2.24
CA ALA A 59 4.05 7.20 1.64
C ALA A 59 5.44 7.68 2.11
N PHE A 60 5.67 7.69 3.42
CA PHE A 60 6.92 8.22 3.98
C PHE A 60 8.11 7.27 3.84
N ILE A 61 7.90 5.95 3.81
CA ILE A 61 8.99 4.97 3.70
C ILE A 61 9.37 4.71 2.24
N PHE A 62 8.39 4.49 1.35
CA PHE A 62 8.64 4.04 -0.02
C PHE A 62 8.53 5.15 -1.07
N HIS A 63 7.92 6.28 -0.74
CA HIS A 63 7.64 7.38 -1.68
C HIS A 63 8.19 8.74 -1.20
N ASN A 64 9.30 8.74 -0.48
CA ASN A 64 9.98 9.93 0.01
C ASN A 64 10.66 10.75 -1.12
N PHE A 65 9.85 11.41 -1.95
CA PHE A 65 10.29 12.08 -3.17
C PHE A 65 11.40 13.13 -2.98
N TRP A 66 11.50 13.74 -1.80
CA TRP A 66 12.54 14.71 -1.44
C TRP A 66 13.94 14.10 -1.32
N ALA A 67 14.06 12.79 -1.15
CA ALA A 67 15.31 12.05 -1.10
C ALA A 67 15.56 11.20 -2.36
N ALA A 68 14.66 11.27 -3.35
CA ALA A 68 14.77 10.50 -4.58
C ALA A 68 15.73 11.15 -5.58
N ALA A 69 16.32 10.34 -6.46
CA ALA A 69 17.10 10.84 -7.60
C ALA A 69 16.25 11.75 -8.49
N ALA A 70 16.88 12.72 -9.17
CA ALA A 70 16.17 13.78 -9.90
C ALA A 70 15.23 13.25 -11.00
N ASP A 71 15.61 12.16 -11.67
CA ASP A 71 14.81 11.47 -12.69
C ASP A 71 13.60 10.71 -12.10
N GLN A 72 13.65 10.34 -10.82
CA GLN A 72 12.60 9.60 -10.11
C GLN A 72 11.73 10.49 -9.22
N ALA A 73 12.20 11.67 -8.84
CA ALA A 73 11.55 12.55 -7.86
C ALA A 73 10.10 12.87 -8.23
N GLN A 74 9.83 13.16 -9.51
CA GLN A 74 8.48 13.49 -9.97
C GLN A 74 7.52 12.30 -9.85
N ASN A 75 7.97 11.09 -10.19
CA ASN A 75 7.20 9.86 -10.06
C ASN A 75 6.91 9.53 -8.58
N GLN A 76 7.94 9.62 -7.71
CA GLN A 76 7.77 9.41 -6.28
C GLN A 76 6.83 10.45 -5.65
N MET A 77 6.86 11.69 -6.12
CA MET A 77 5.94 12.73 -5.66
C MET A 77 4.49 12.40 -6.02
N ILE A 78 4.22 11.87 -7.23
CA ILE A 78 2.87 11.38 -7.59
C ILE A 78 2.43 10.30 -6.63
N HIS A 79 3.28 9.29 -6.37
CA HIS A 79 2.92 8.20 -5.47
C HIS A 79 2.67 8.68 -4.04
N PHE A 80 3.51 9.58 -3.54
CA PHE A 80 3.33 10.19 -2.23
C PHE A 80 1.99 10.93 -2.15
N MET A 81 1.71 11.81 -3.11
CA MET A 81 0.48 12.60 -3.15
C MET A 81 -0.77 11.72 -3.29
N LYS A 82 -0.72 10.64 -4.09
CA LYS A 82 -1.79 9.64 -4.17
C LYS A 82 -2.11 9.07 -2.79
N ASN A 83 -1.10 8.67 -2.03
CA ASN A 83 -1.28 8.11 -0.69
C ASN A 83 -1.85 9.15 0.29
N ILE A 84 -1.42 10.42 0.23
CA ILE A 84 -2.01 11.50 1.05
C ILE A 84 -3.48 11.76 0.68
N SER A 85 -3.82 11.78 -0.61
CA SER A 85 -5.22 11.89 -1.04
C SER A 85 -6.07 10.71 -0.57
N MET A 86 -5.55 9.49 -0.66
CA MET A 86 -6.22 8.29 -0.14
C MET A 86 -6.39 8.35 1.38
N ALA A 87 -5.39 8.83 2.12
CA ALA A 87 -5.49 9.02 3.57
C ALA A 87 -6.66 9.96 3.95
N GLY A 88 -6.86 11.05 3.20
CA GLY A 88 -8.03 11.93 3.36
C GLY A 88 -9.36 11.20 3.15
N GLY A 89 -9.46 10.38 2.10
CA GLY A 89 -10.65 9.56 1.86
C GLY A 89 -10.90 8.49 2.93
N LEU A 90 -9.84 7.86 3.45
CA LEU A 90 -9.94 6.88 4.52
C LEU A 90 -10.37 7.53 5.85
N LEU A 91 -9.86 8.72 6.16
CA LEU A 91 -10.34 9.51 7.31
C LEU A 91 -11.84 9.80 7.22
N PHE A 92 -12.33 10.14 6.02
CA PHE A 92 -13.76 10.33 5.81
C PHE A 92 -14.57 9.07 6.17
N VAL A 93 -14.11 7.88 5.75
CA VAL A 93 -14.75 6.60 6.09
C VAL A 93 -14.66 6.30 7.59
N ILE A 94 -13.54 6.60 8.25
CA ILE A 94 -13.40 6.42 9.71
C ILE A 94 -14.44 7.24 10.47
N ILE A 95 -14.73 8.46 10.01
CA ILE A 95 -15.69 9.36 10.66
C ILE A 95 -17.13 8.94 10.37
N HIS A 96 -17.46 8.67 9.11
CA HIS A 96 -18.84 8.46 8.65
C HIS A 96 -19.30 6.99 8.63
N GLY A 97 -18.38 6.04 8.77
CA GLY A 97 -18.70 4.62 8.75
C GLY A 97 -18.99 4.07 7.35
N SER A 98 -19.61 2.89 7.31
CA SER A 98 -19.99 2.23 6.06
C SER A 98 -21.26 2.85 5.45
N GLY A 99 -21.33 2.91 4.12
CA GLY A 99 -22.45 3.51 3.39
C GLY A 99 -23.76 2.73 3.51
N ALA A 100 -24.86 3.28 2.97
CA ALA A 100 -26.21 2.69 3.11
C ALA A 100 -26.37 1.25 2.59
N VAL A 101 -25.49 0.85 1.66
CA VAL A 101 -25.38 -0.51 1.12
C VAL A 101 -24.10 -1.12 1.69
N SER A 102 -24.17 -1.62 2.91
CA SER A 102 -23.06 -2.30 3.59
C SER A 102 -23.53 -3.59 4.24
N ILE A 103 -22.63 -4.57 4.33
CA ILE A 103 -22.90 -5.86 4.99
C ILE A 103 -23.08 -5.66 6.51
N ASP A 104 -22.38 -4.69 7.11
CA ASP A 104 -22.28 -4.54 8.57
C ASP A 104 -22.95 -3.26 9.09
N LYS A 105 -23.99 -2.78 8.40
CA LYS A 105 -24.67 -1.50 8.67
C LYS A 105 -25.08 -1.27 10.13
N GLN A 106 -25.34 -2.33 10.89
CA GLN A 106 -25.86 -2.23 12.25
C GLN A 106 -24.75 -2.02 13.30
N THR A 107 -23.48 -2.16 12.95
CA THR A 107 -22.37 -2.21 13.91
C THR A 107 -21.22 -1.24 13.63
N ASP A 108 -21.32 -0.42 12.57
CA ASP A 108 -20.35 0.64 12.21
C ASP A 108 -20.85 2.05 12.63
#